data_AF-A0A2J5PMR8-F1
#
_entry.id   AF-A0A2J5PMR8-F1
#
_cell.length_a   1.000
_cell.length_b   1.000
_cell.length_c   1.000
_cell.angle_alpha   90.00
_cell.angle_beta   90.00
_cell.angle_gamma   90.00
#
_symmetry.space_group_name_H-M   'P 1'
#
loop_
_entity.id
_entity.type
_entity.pdbx_description
1 polymer ?
#
loop_
_entity_poly.entity_id
_entity_poly.type
_entity_poly.pdbx_seq_one_letter_code
_entity_poly.pdbx_strand_id
1 'polypeptide(L)' 'FNSIVIPEEEAYAGNTLWINDTLITPQGYPYTLGEISKLGMPIVQLDTSEFKKMDGGLTCLSLRF' A
#
# COMPACT_ATOMS: atom_id res chain seq x y z
N PHE A 1 -7.98 -14.76 -9.11
CA PHE A 1 -7.44 -13.63 -8.33
C PHE A 1 -6.82 -14.18 -7.06
N ASN A 2 -5.62 -13.74 -6.69
CA ASN A 2 -5.03 -14.08 -5.40
C ASN A 2 -5.34 -12.92 -4.44
N SER A 3 -6.14 -13.19 -3.40
CA SER A 3 -6.64 -12.16 -2.50
C SER A 3 -5.99 -12.31 -1.14
N ILE A 4 -5.31 -11.27 -0.67
CA ILE A 4 -4.77 -11.19 0.69
C ILE A 4 -5.82 -10.48 1.54
N VAL A 5 -6.35 -11.16 2.54
CA VAL A 5 -7.31 -10.56 3.47
C VAL A 5 -6.53 -9.82 4.54
N ILE A 6 -6.79 -8.52 4.65
CA ILE A 6 -6.14 -7.62 5.62
C ILE A 6 -7.16 -7.33 6.73
N PRO A 7 -6.76 -7.29 8.03
CA PRO A 7 -7.65 -6.90 9.12
C PRO A 7 -8.19 -5.47 8.94
N GLU A 8 -9.39 -5.20 9.46
CA GLU A 8 -10.05 -3.90 9.36
C GLU A 8 -9.23 -2.77 10.00
N GLU A 9 -8.46 -3.09 11.06
CA GLU A 9 -7.56 -2.15 11.73
C GLU A 9 -6.42 -1.66 10.80
N GLU A 10 -6.06 -2.47 9.80
CA GLU A 10 -5.05 -2.14 8.79
C GLU A 10 -5.67 -1.89 7.40
N ALA A 11 -6.99 -1.63 7.30
CA ALA A 11 -7.67 -1.43 6.00
C ALA A 11 -7.01 -0.34 5.13
N TYR A 12 -6.38 0.66 5.76
CA TYR A 12 -5.63 1.72 5.07
C TYR A 12 -4.39 1.19 4.32
N ALA A 13 -3.79 0.10 4.79
CA ALA A 13 -2.68 -0.59 4.14
C ALA A 13 -3.09 -1.29 2.84
N GLY A 14 -4.40 -1.54 2.66
CA GLY A 14 -4.96 -2.05 1.41
C GLY A 14 -4.71 -1.13 0.21
N ASN A 15 -4.36 0.15 0.44
CA ASN A 15 -3.92 1.08 -0.58
C ASN A 15 -2.44 0.85 -0.98
N THR A 16 -2.07 -0.41 -1.20
CA THR A 16 -0.75 -0.81 -1.70
C THR A 16 -0.76 -0.76 -3.22
N LEU A 17 0.20 -0.04 -3.81
CA LEU A 17 0.34 0.08 -5.26
C LEU A 17 1.40 -0.89 -5.78
N TRP A 18 1.10 -1.53 -6.91
CA TRP A 18 2.09 -2.30 -7.65
C TRP A 18 2.59 -1.50 -8.86
N ILE A 19 3.90 -1.26 -8.95
CA ILE A 19 4.54 -0.48 -10.01
C ILE A 19 5.87 -1.14 -10.39
N ASN A 20 6.02 -1.56 -11.66
CA ASN A 20 7.28 -2.11 -12.20
C ASN A 20 7.94 -3.13 -11.27
N ASP A 21 7.17 -4.17 -10.89
CA ASP A 21 7.60 -5.23 -9.97
C ASP A 21 7.90 -4.79 -8.53
N THR A 22 7.61 -3.55 -8.16
CA THR A 22 7.77 -3.02 -6.81
C THR A 22 6.41 -2.77 -6.16
N LEU A 23 6.27 -3.15 -4.90
CA LEU A 23 5.09 -2.88 -4.07
C LEU A 23 5.33 -1.64 -3.22
N ILE A 24 4.44 -0.66 -3.31
CA ILE A 24 4.50 0.57 -2.52
C ILE A 24 3.36 0.52 -1.52
N THR A 25 3.68 0.41 -0.23
CA THR A 25 2.72 0.30 0.87
C THR A 25 2.90 1.46 1.85
N PRO A 26 1.85 1.95 2.51
CA PRO A 26 2.02 2.89 3.61
C PRO A 26 2.77 2.23 4.78
N GLN A 27 3.60 3.01 5.48
CA GLN A 27 4.34 2.58 6.66
C GLN A 27 3.41 2.48 7.89
N GLY A 28 3.70 1.57 8.82
CA GLY A 28 2.96 1.42 10.08
C GLY A 28 1.97 0.25 10.14
N TYR A 29 1.92 -0.59 9.10
CA TYR A 29 1.00 -1.72 8.99
C TYR A 29 1.76 -3.05 8.91
N PRO A 30 2.18 -3.62 10.07
CA PRO A 30 3.05 -4.78 10.13
C PRO A 30 2.41 -6.07 9.58
N TYR A 31 1.09 -6.26 9.73
CA TYR A 31 0.43 -7.47 9.22
C TYR A 31 0.45 -7.49 7.69
N THR A 32 0.05 -6.37 7.08
CA THR A 32 0.04 -6.19 5.62
C THR A 32 1.44 -6.36 5.05
N LEU A 33 2.45 -5.75 5.69
CA LEU A 33 3.84 -5.90 5.28
C LEU A 33 4.29 -7.38 5.29
N GLY A 34 3.90 -8.14 6.31
CA GLY A 34 4.21 -9.56 6.42
C GLY A 34 3.63 -10.38 5.28
N GLU A 35 2.35 -10.14 4.94
CA GLU A 35 1.69 -10.84 3.83
C GLU A 35 2.29 -10.49 2.47
N ILE A 36 2.56 -9.21 2.20
CA ILE A 36 3.16 -8.80 0.91
C ILE A 36 4.63 -9.18 0.81
N SER A 37 5.36 -9.29 1.94
CA SER A 37 6.77 -9.75 1.93
C SER A 37 6.89 -11.21 1.49
N LYS A 38 5.85 -12.03 1.71
CA LYS A 38 5.81 -13.42 1.21
C LYS A 38 5.77 -13.50 -0.32
N LEU A 39 5.39 -12.41 -1.00
CA LEU A 39 5.36 -12.35 -2.46
C LEU A 39 6.77 -12.26 -3.07
N GLY A 40 7.82 -12.01 -2.26
CA GLY A 40 9.20 -11.95 -2.73
C GLY A 40 9.51 -10.74 -3.61
N MET A 41 8.66 -9.71 -3.54
CA MET A 41 8.79 -8.50 -4.35
C MET A 41 9.51 -7.40 -3.56
N PRO A 42 10.25 -6.50 -4.22
CA PRO A 42 10.74 -5.27 -3.61
C PRO A 42 9.58 -4.47 -2.99
N ILE A 43 9.69 -4.11 -1.72
CA ILE A 43 8.67 -3.34 -1.00
C ILE A 43 9.26 -1.99 -0.59
N VAL A 44 8.57 -0.92 -0.98
CA VAL A 44 8.85 0.45 -0.56
C VAL A 44 7.77 0.87 0.42
N GLN A 45 8.19 1.12 1.67
CA GLN A 45 7.32 1.71 2.67
C GLN A 45 7.39 3.23 2.54
N LEU A 46 6.24 3.87 2.38
CA LEU A 46 6.13 5.32 2.36
C LEU A 46 5.43 5.81 3.62
N ASP A 47 5.99 6.82 4.26
CA ASP A 47 5.25 7.58 5.26
C ASP A 47 4.21 8.45 4.56
N THR A 48 2.95 8.03 4.63
CA THR A 48 1.81 8.76 4.07
C THR A 48 1.07 9.59 5.12
N SER A 49 1.67 9.83 6.31
CA SER A 49 1.04 10.55 7.43
C SER A 49 0.56 11.96 7.06
N GLU A 50 1.25 12.64 6.14
CA GLU A 50 0.86 13.99 5.66
C GLU A 50 -0.28 13.95 4.62
N PHE A 51 -0.38 12.90 3.79
CA PHE A 51 -1.45 12.76 2.79
C PHE A 51 -2.78 12.29 3.40
N LYS A 52 -2.71 11.57 4.53
CA LYS A 52 -3.89 11.12 5.30
C LYS A 52 -4.68 12.28 5.90
N LYS A 53 -4.06 13.45 6.12
CA LYS A 53 -4.71 14.64 6.72
C LYS A 53 -5.65 15.40 5.77
N MET A 54 -5.65 15.07 4.48
CA MET A 54 -6.37 15.81 3.42
C MET A 54 -7.38 14.98 2.62
N ASP A 55 -7.68 13.72 3.01
CA ASP A 55 -8.46 12.78 2.17
C ASP A 55 -7.88 12.62 0.74
N GLY A 56 -6.58 12.88 0.59
CA GLY A 56 -5.88 12.86 -0.70
C GLY A 56 -5.32 11.48 -1.02
N GLY A 57 -6.08 10.68 -1.77
CA GLY A 57 -5.57 9.45 -2.37
C GLY A 57 -4.64 9.72 -3.56
N LEU A 58 -3.55 8.95 -3.68
CA LEU A 58 -2.62 8.98 -4.83
C LEU A 58 -3.30 8.78 -6.20
N THR A 59 -4.51 8.22 -6.21
CA THR A 59 -5.38 8.09 -7.38
C THR A 59 -5.83 9.43 -7.96
N CYS A 60 -5.82 10.51 -7.19
CA CYS A 60 -6.28 11.83 -7.63
C CYS A 60 -5.20 12.65 -8.37
N LEU A 61 -3.95 12.18 -8.40
CA LEU A 61 -2.78 12.93 -8.91
C LEU A 61 -2.02 12.23 -10.05
N SER A 62 -2.58 11.16 -10.62
CA SER A 62 -1.95 10.48 -11.75
C SER A 62 -2.88 10.34 -12.95
N LEU A 63 -2.48 10.92 -14.08
CA LEU A 63 -2.96 10.56 -15.41
C LEU A 63 -2.00 9.49 -15.93
N ARG A 64 -2.53 8.27 -16.12
CA ARG A 64 -1.83 7.16 -16.78
C ARG A 64 -2.46 6.94 -18.14
N PHE A 65 -1.65 7.09 -19.18
CA PHE A 65 -1.91 6.65 -20.56
C PHE A 65 -1.25 5.28 -20.79
#